data_AF-C6XE36-F1
#
_entry.id   AF-C6XE36-F1
#
_cell.length_a   1.000
_cell.length_b   1.000
_cell.length_c   1.000
_cell.angle_alpha   90.00
_cell.angle_beta   90.00
_cell.angle_gamma   90.00
#
_symmetry.space_group_name_H-M   'P 1'
#
loop_
_entity.id
_entity.type
_entity.pdbx_description
1 polymer ?
#
loop_
_entity_poly.entity_id
_entity_poly.type
_entity_poly.pdbx_seq_one_letter_code
_entity_poly.pdbx_strand_id
1 'polypeptide(L)'
;MLAANREHIGRFAGKLIAPCLALWLTGCMGGPIAQQIAQSVAMRSLDKTTSDAYDNYLLKQDEASRSLPLKDTEPDPYWASFVTSGFSTVETVKEPLPDYRQASTNKPSAPDQAMANGATAAELDSKTQAALVQSKLVRVELWNLLIGDEKRSILEKARLMGAAGLPPTTEWPRWQLATGAPVGDNHQPITFLIPPDFGRMKSGDYAVVEVAGAGELNVARYPGH
;
A
#
# COMPACT_ATOMS: atom_id res chain seq x y z
N MET A 1 -95.84 -10.98 -4.43
CA MET A 1 -94.47 -10.42 -4.54
C MET A 1 -93.55 -11.33 -3.75
N LEU A 2 -92.40 -11.69 -4.34
CA LEU A 2 -91.63 -12.92 -4.11
C LEU A 2 -91.27 -13.25 -2.64
N ALA A 3 -91.37 -14.55 -2.34
CA ALA A 3 -90.72 -15.25 -1.24
C ALA A 3 -89.42 -15.93 -1.72
N ALA A 4 -88.42 -16.06 -0.84
CA ALA A 4 -87.36 -17.10 -0.77
C ALA A 4 -86.35 -16.64 0.30
N ASN A 5 -86.12 -17.32 1.44
CA ASN A 5 -85.60 -18.66 1.71
C ASN A 5 -84.13 -18.88 1.29
N ARG A 6 -83.42 -19.62 2.17
CA ARG A 6 -82.11 -20.28 2.06
C ARG A 6 -80.85 -19.46 2.36
N GLU A 7 -79.84 -19.97 3.05
CA GLU A 7 -79.64 -21.11 3.95
C GLU A 7 -78.13 -21.17 4.29
N HIS A 8 -77.79 -21.93 5.33
CA HIS A 8 -76.47 -22.52 5.59
C HIS A 8 -75.36 -21.64 6.17
N ILE A 9 -75.53 -21.36 7.46
CA ILE A 9 -74.47 -21.50 8.46
C ILE A 9 -74.01 -22.96 8.44
N GLY A 10 -72.78 -23.23 8.01
CA GLY A 10 -72.17 -24.56 8.11
C GLY A 10 -71.06 -24.79 7.11
N ARG A 11 -69.94 -25.33 7.63
CA ARG A 11 -68.76 -25.87 6.92
C ARG A 11 -67.65 -24.87 6.62
N PHE A 12 -66.95 -24.39 7.64
CA PHE A 12 -65.48 -24.33 7.64
C PHE A 12 -64.95 -24.36 9.09
N ALA A 13 -65.57 -25.19 9.94
CA ALA A 13 -64.98 -25.63 11.20
C ALA A 13 -64.06 -26.82 10.87
N GLY A 14 -62.75 -26.63 11.06
CA GLY A 14 -61.76 -27.70 10.95
C GLY A 14 -60.82 -27.53 9.76
N LYS A 15 -59.74 -26.78 9.97
CA LYS A 15 -58.37 -26.95 9.42
C LYS A 15 -57.61 -25.62 9.37
N LEU A 16 -57.58 -24.84 10.46
CA LEU A 16 -56.62 -23.76 10.64
C LEU A 16 -56.24 -23.60 12.12
N ILE A 17 -56.05 -24.71 12.82
CA ILE A 17 -55.40 -24.74 14.13
C ILE A 17 -54.22 -25.71 13.99
N ALA A 18 -53.03 -25.21 14.31
CA ALA A 18 -51.69 -25.82 14.14
C ALA A 18 -51.13 -25.71 12.71
N PRO A 19 -50.26 -24.70 12.48
CA PRO A 19 -48.86 -24.90 12.88
C PRO A 19 -48.21 -23.66 13.52
N CYS A 20 -48.90 -22.95 14.43
CA CYS A 20 -48.21 -21.94 15.26
C CYS A 20 -47.53 -22.54 16.50
N LEU A 21 -47.69 -23.84 16.77
CA LEU A 21 -47.17 -24.51 17.97
C LEU A 21 -46.00 -25.47 17.68
N ALA A 22 -45.35 -25.36 16.51
CA ALA A 22 -44.16 -26.14 16.16
C ALA A 22 -42.87 -25.30 16.10
N LEU A 23 -42.95 -23.97 16.34
CA LEU A 23 -41.78 -23.08 16.39
C LEU A 23 -41.19 -22.89 17.79
N TRP A 24 -41.79 -23.50 18.82
CA TRP A 24 -41.38 -23.31 20.22
C TRP A 24 -40.70 -24.54 20.85
N LEU A 25 -40.43 -25.60 20.06
CA LEU A 25 -39.91 -26.87 20.58
C LEU A 25 -38.68 -27.44 19.84
N THR A 26 -38.05 -26.70 18.94
CA THR A 26 -36.71 -27.03 18.41
C THR A 26 -35.68 -26.00 18.86
N GLY A 27 -35.64 -25.73 20.16
CA GLY A 27 -34.57 -25.02 20.84
C GLY A 27 -33.59 -26.00 21.48
N CYS A 28 -32.96 -26.88 20.70
CA CYS A 28 -31.86 -27.74 21.17
C CYS A 28 -30.70 -27.70 20.16
N MET A 29 -29.67 -26.89 20.47
CA MET A 29 -28.29 -26.98 19.94
C MET A 29 -28.09 -27.21 18.43
N GLY A 30 -28.34 -26.16 17.64
CA GLY A 30 -27.78 -26.03 16.28
C GLY A 30 -28.41 -24.81 15.61
N GLY A 31 -27.78 -23.66 15.45
CA GLY A 31 -26.39 -23.22 15.50
C GLY A 31 -26.40 -21.90 14.70
N PRO A 32 -25.54 -20.91 14.99
CA PRO A 32 -25.59 -19.56 14.41
C PRO A 32 -25.30 -19.46 12.89
N ILE A 33 -25.33 -20.56 12.14
CA ILE A 33 -24.86 -20.65 10.75
C ILE A 33 -25.98 -20.44 9.72
N ALA A 34 -27.24 -20.78 10.02
CA ALA A 34 -28.33 -20.68 9.02
C ALA A 34 -28.79 -19.23 8.74
N GLN A 35 -28.69 -18.34 9.73
CA GLN A 35 -29.14 -16.95 9.57
C GLN A 35 -28.15 -16.09 8.75
N GLN A 36 -26.93 -16.58 8.52
CA GLN A 36 -25.88 -15.87 7.78
C GLN A 36 -25.98 -16.04 6.25
N ILE A 37 -26.63 -17.10 5.76
CA ILE A 37 -26.71 -17.37 4.30
C ILE A 37 -27.78 -16.50 3.62
N ALA A 38 -28.84 -16.10 4.32
CA ALA A 38 -29.89 -15.24 3.77
C ALA A 38 -29.45 -13.78 3.53
N GLN A 39 -28.50 -13.27 4.32
CA GLN A 39 -27.95 -11.91 4.13
C GLN A 39 -27.00 -11.82 2.92
N SER A 40 -26.49 -12.95 2.43
CA SER A 40 -25.47 -12.99 1.36
C SER A 40 -26.01 -12.77 -0.07
N VAL A 41 -27.32 -12.92 -0.29
CA VAL A 41 -27.94 -12.73 -1.62
C VAL A 41 -28.38 -11.28 -1.85
N ALA A 42 -28.70 -10.54 -0.79
CA ALA A 42 -29.15 -9.14 -0.89
C ALA A 42 -28.00 -8.15 -1.18
N MET A 43 -26.75 -8.50 -0.88
CA MET A 43 -25.59 -7.62 -1.12
C MET A 43 -25.03 -7.72 -2.55
N ARG A 44 -25.23 -8.87 -3.22
CA ARG A 44 -24.70 -9.12 -4.58
C ARG A 44 -25.42 -8.34 -5.70
N SER A 45 -26.64 -7.86 -5.47
CA SER A 45 -27.38 -7.05 -6.46
C SER A 45 -27.00 -5.57 -6.43
N LEU A 46 -26.37 -5.09 -5.36
CA LEU A 46 -25.91 -3.70 -5.23
C LEU A 46 -24.54 -3.50 -5.88
N ASP A 47 -23.60 -4.43 -5.68
CA ASP A 47 -22.24 -4.35 -6.25
C ASP A 47 -22.21 -4.38 -7.79
N LYS A 48 -23.21 -5.01 -8.42
CA LYS A 48 -23.27 -5.14 -9.89
C LYS A 48 -23.47 -3.80 -10.59
N THR A 49 -24.26 -2.89 -10.00
CA THR A 49 -24.56 -1.58 -10.61
C THR A 49 -23.37 -0.62 -10.58
N THR A 50 -22.56 -0.69 -9.52
CA THR A 50 -21.32 0.07 -9.42
C THR A 50 -20.23 -0.48 -10.33
N SER A 51 -20.15 -1.80 -10.50
CA SER A 51 -19.21 -2.43 -11.44
C SER A 51 -19.54 -2.06 -12.88
N ASP A 52 -20.80 -2.17 -13.29
CA ASP A 52 -21.22 -1.88 -14.67
C ASP A 52 -21.01 -0.39 -15.02
N ALA A 53 -21.21 0.52 -14.06
CA ALA A 53 -20.93 1.95 -14.24
C ALA A 53 -19.42 2.24 -14.35
N TYR A 54 -18.60 1.54 -13.57
CA TYR A 54 -17.15 1.69 -13.57
C TYR A 54 -16.52 1.09 -14.85
N ASP A 55 -17.00 -0.07 -15.29
CA ASP A 55 -16.57 -0.71 -16.54
C ASP A 55 -16.92 0.16 -17.75
N ASN A 56 -18.08 0.81 -17.77
CA ASN A 56 -18.42 1.78 -18.82
C ASN A 56 -17.51 3.02 -18.82
N TYR A 57 -17.06 3.47 -17.66
CA TYR A 57 -16.12 4.59 -17.56
C TYR A 57 -14.74 4.20 -18.13
N LEU A 58 -14.25 3.00 -17.79
CA LEU A 58 -13.00 2.45 -18.32
C LEU A 58 -13.02 2.34 -19.85
N LEU A 59 -14.08 1.77 -20.42
CA LEU A 59 -14.21 1.64 -21.88
C LEU A 59 -14.19 3.01 -22.58
N LYS A 60 -14.90 4.01 -22.03
CA LYS A 60 -14.88 5.37 -22.57
C LYS A 60 -13.52 6.05 -22.45
N GLN A 61 -12.77 5.80 -21.39
CA GLN A 61 -11.42 6.33 -21.21
C GLN A 61 -10.41 5.70 -22.19
N ASP A 62 -10.53 4.39 -22.44
CA ASP A 62 -9.72 3.69 -23.43
C ASP A 62 -10.00 4.18 -24.85
N GLU A 63 -11.28 4.41 -25.19
CA GLU A 63 -11.68 4.99 -26.48
C GLU A 63 -11.17 6.43 -26.66
N ALA A 64 -11.23 7.25 -25.60
CA ALA A 64 -10.70 8.61 -25.62
C ALA A 64 -9.17 8.64 -25.77
N SER A 65 -8.46 7.67 -25.18
CA SER A 65 -7.00 7.57 -25.26
C SER A 65 -6.52 7.12 -26.65
N ARG A 66 -7.31 6.26 -27.33
CA ARG A 66 -7.01 5.81 -28.70
C ARG A 66 -7.27 6.87 -29.77
N SER A 67 -8.14 7.84 -29.48
CA SER A 67 -8.57 8.88 -30.41
C SER A 67 -7.90 10.23 -30.17
N LEU A 68 -6.80 10.27 -29.41
CA LEU A 68 -6.03 11.50 -29.21
C LEU A 68 -5.47 11.96 -30.57
N PRO A 69 -5.93 13.10 -31.11
CA PRO A 69 -5.28 13.69 -32.27
C PRO A 69 -3.85 14.03 -31.87
N LEU A 70 -2.87 13.46 -32.57
CA LEU A 70 -1.48 13.83 -32.37
C LEU A 70 -1.39 15.33 -32.64
N LYS A 71 -0.99 16.09 -31.62
CA LYS A 71 -0.73 17.51 -31.79
C LYS A 71 0.48 17.60 -32.70
N ASP A 72 0.34 18.28 -33.84
CA ASP A 72 1.46 18.70 -34.69
C ASP A 72 2.26 19.80 -33.96
N THR A 73 2.84 19.44 -32.83
CA THR A 73 3.74 20.29 -32.04
C THR A 73 5.13 19.99 -32.54
N GLU A 74 5.75 20.99 -33.15
CA GLU A 74 7.14 20.92 -33.56
C GLU A 74 8.00 20.52 -32.35
N PRO A 75 8.81 19.45 -32.45
CA PRO A 75 9.62 19.00 -31.33
C PRO A 75 10.52 20.13 -30.82
N ASP A 76 10.48 20.37 -29.52
CA ASP A 76 11.30 21.41 -28.89
C ASP A 76 12.78 21.18 -29.21
N PRO A 77 13.54 22.21 -29.63
CA PRO A 77 14.97 22.11 -29.91
C PRO A 77 15.78 21.50 -28.76
N TYR A 78 15.38 21.69 -27.50
CA TYR A 78 16.05 21.05 -26.37
C TYR A 78 15.86 19.52 -26.37
N TRP A 79 14.66 19.03 -26.67
CA TRP A 79 14.38 17.60 -26.79
C TRP A 79 15.15 16.96 -27.94
N ALA A 80 15.23 17.63 -29.09
CA ALA A 80 16.03 17.16 -30.21
C ALA A 80 17.52 17.07 -29.85
N SER A 81 18.04 18.07 -29.11
CA SER A 81 19.43 18.08 -28.64
C SER A 81 19.73 16.97 -27.64
N PHE A 82 18.78 16.63 -26.77
CA PHE A 82 18.93 15.54 -25.81
C PHE A 82 19.01 14.18 -26.52
N VAL A 83 18.12 13.92 -27.47
CA VAL A 83 18.09 12.66 -28.25
C VAL A 83 19.34 12.50 -29.11
N THR A 84 19.92 13.61 -29.58
CA THR A 84 21.14 13.59 -30.41
C THR A 84 22.43 13.74 -29.63
N SER A 85 22.38 14.12 -28.36
CA SER A 85 23.57 14.17 -27.50
C SER A 85 24.04 12.75 -27.22
N GLY A 86 25.08 12.31 -27.93
CA GLY A 86 25.70 11.02 -27.69
C GLY A 86 26.18 10.91 -26.25
N PHE A 87 26.09 9.71 -25.67
CA PHE A 87 26.58 9.46 -24.32
C PHE A 87 28.11 9.48 -24.32
N SER A 88 28.71 10.35 -23.50
CA SER A 88 30.16 10.34 -23.25
C SER A 88 30.46 9.45 -22.05
N THR A 89 31.47 8.58 -22.18
CA THR A 89 31.93 7.73 -21.07
C THR A 89 32.72 8.59 -20.10
N VAL A 90 32.14 8.85 -18.92
CA VAL A 90 32.82 9.56 -17.83
C VAL A 90 33.77 8.60 -17.14
N GLU A 91 35.07 8.76 -17.34
CA GLU A 91 36.08 8.02 -16.58
C GLU A 91 36.11 8.54 -15.14
N THR A 92 36.01 7.63 -14.18
CA THR A 92 36.03 7.97 -12.75
C THR A 92 37.40 8.51 -12.34
N VAL A 93 37.50 9.82 -12.10
CA VAL A 93 38.67 10.43 -11.47
C VAL A 93 38.72 9.97 -10.01
N LYS A 94 39.70 9.13 -9.67
CA LYS A 94 39.96 8.71 -8.29
C LYS A 94 40.69 9.84 -7.55
N GLU A 95 39.96 10.58 -6.74
CA GLU A 95 40.56 11.51 -5.78
C GLU A 95 41.38 10.73 -4.73
N PRO A 96 42.64 11.10 -4.46
CA PRO A 96 43.44 10.44 -3.44
C PRO A 96 42.88 10.74 -2.04
N LEU A 97 42.76 9.69 -1.22
CA LEU A 97 42.33 9.80 0.18
C LEU A 97 43.26 10.78 0.96
N PRO A 98 42.71 11.67 1.80
CA PRO A 98 43.51 12.57 2.62
C PRO A 98 44.36 11.78 3.64
N ASP A 99 45.64 12.13 3.75
CA ASP A 99 46.56 11.54 4.74
C ASP A 99 46.28 12.12 6.14
N TYR A 100 45.51 11.38 6.92
CA TYR A 100 45.15 11.72 8.29
C TYR A 100 46.32 11.63 9.29
N ARG A 101 47.52 11.16 8.89
CA ARG A 101 48.67 11.05 9.79
C ARG A 101 49.27 12.41 10.17
N GLN A 102 48.98 13.48 9.42
CA GLN A 102 49.53 14.81 9.71
C GLN A 102 48.69 15.63 10.70
N ALA A 103 47.48 15.17 11.07
CA ALA A 103 46.58 15.93 11.96
C ALA A 103 46.93 15.86 13.45
N SER A 104 47.92 15.07 13.89
CA SER A 104 48.26 14.89 15.31
C SER A 104 49.63 15.43 15.75
N THR A 105 50.39 16.11 14.87
CA THR A 105 51.57 16.88 15.30
C THR A 105 51.16 18.28 15.75
N ASN A 106 50.39 18.34 16.84
CA ASN A 106 50.40 19.48 17.73
C ASN A 106 50.54 18.93 19.14
N LYS A 107 51.79 18.89 19.60
CA LYS A 107 52.19 18.51 20.95
C LYS A 107 51.53 19.48 21.94
N PRO A 108 50.72 19.02 22.91
CA PRO A 108 50.23 19.89 23.97
C PRO A 108 51.38 20.18 24.94
N SER A 109 51.86 21.42 24.94
CA SER A 109 52.66 21.97 26.03
C SER A 109 51.73 22.20 27.23
N ALA A 110 52.09 21.68 28.40
CA ALA A 110 51.34 21.90 29.65
C ALA A 110 51.24 23.41 29.98
N PRO A 111 50.09 23.94 30.43
CA PRO A 111 49.99 25.33 30.86
C PRO A 111 50.10 25.45 32.39
N ASP A 112 51.12 26.18 32.85
CA ASP A 112 51.03 26.91 34.11
C ASP A 112 50.09 28.11 33.92
N GLN A 113 49.26 28.33 34.93
CA GLN A 113 48.10 29.22 34.92
C GLN A 113 48.49 30.71 34.87
N ALA A 114 47.81 31.48 34.01
CA ALA A 114 47.56 32.89 34.26
C ALA A 114 46.20 33.30 33.68
N MET A 115 45.39 33.83 34.59
CA MET A 115 44.04 34.39 34.48
C MET A 115 43.64 34.99 33.13
N ALA A 116 42.44 34.63 32.64
CA ALA A 116 41.38 35.57 32.25
C ALA A 116 40.16 34.82 31.66
N ASN A 117 39.00 35.09 32.26
CA ASN A 117 37.67 35.18 31.65
C ASN A 117 37.18 34.08 30.70
N GLY A 118 36.03 33.49 31.07
CA GLY A 118 34.99 33.20 30.08
C GLY A 118 34.31 31.85 30.22
N ALA A 119 33.04 31.90 30.63
CA ALA A 119 31.94 31.06 30.15
C ALA A 119 32.13 29.53 30.16
N THR A 120 31.61 28.91 31.22
CA THR A 120 31.13 27.53 31.19
C THR A 120 29.85 27.44 30.35
N ALA A 121 29.95 26.87 29.17
CA ALA A 121 28.84 26.16 28.53
C ALA A 121 29.43 24.90 27.90
N ALA A 122 29.02 23.76 28.45
CA ALA A 122 29.49 22.45 28.09
C ALA A 122 29.29 22.17 26.60
N GLU A 123 30.42 21.87 25.97
CA GLU A 123 30.64 21.13 24.74
C GLU A 123 29.72 19.90 24.66
N LEU A 124 28.74 19.94 23.75
CA LEU A 124 28.00 18.77 23.32
C LEU A 124 27.73 18.86 21.82
N ASP A 125 28.74 18.58 21.00
CA ASP A 125 28.54 18.26 19.60
C ASP A 125 29.65 17.34 19.06
N SER A 126 29.29 16.56 18.04
CA SER A 126 30.14 15.70 17.22
C SER A 126 30.41 14.28 17.74
N LYS A 127 29.33 13.53 17.99
CA LYS A 127 29.36 12.08 17.75
C LYS A 127 28.09 11.60 17.07
N THR A 128 27.82 12.15 15.88
CA THR A 128 26.83 11.59 14.94
C THR A 128 27.53 11.38 13.61
N GLN A 129 28.40 10.37 13.57
CA GLN A 129 28.78 9.73 12.31
C GLN A 129 27.51 9.09 11.75
N ALA A 130 27.00 9.67 10.67
CA ALA A 130 25.89 9.11 9.90
C ALA A 130 26.26 7.68 9.48
N ALA A 131 25.63 6.70 10.13
CA ALA A 131 25.68 5.32 9.69
C ALA A 131 25.07 5.27 8.28
N LEU A 132 25.89 4.89 7.30
CA LEU A 132 25.46 4.65 5.93
C LEU A 132 24.47 3.47 5.97
N VAL A 133 23.16 3.77 5.99
CA VAL A 133 22.11 2.74 5.96
C VAL A 133 22.17 2.09 4.59
N GLN A 134 22.85 0.94 4.49
CA GLN A 134 22.88 0.13 3.28
C GLN A 134 21.51 -0.53 3.12
N SER A 135 20.69 0.02 2.23
CA SER A 135 19.44 -0.61 1.87
C SER A 135 19.68 -1.80 0.95
N LYS A 136 19.04 -2.93 1.26
CA LYS A 136 19.26 -4.20 0.55
C LYS A 136 18.16 -4.40 -0.48
N LEU A 137 18.52 -4.52 -1.76
CA LEU A 137 17.58 -4.87 -2.82
C LEU A 137 17.38 -6.39 -2.87
N VAL A 138 16.12 -6.83 -2.83
CA VAL A 138 15.74 -8.26 -2.84
C VAL A 138 14.65 -8.48 -3.88
N ARG A 139 14.78 -9.53 -4.70
CA ARG A 139 13.71 -9.95 -5.61
C ARG A 139 12.65 -10.68 -4.81
N VAL A 140 11.42 -10.18 -4.86
CA VAL A 140 10.27 -10.67 -4.08
C VAL A 140 9.16 -11.07 -5.05
N GLU A 141 8.55 -12.22 -4.80
CA GLU A 141 7.31 -12.64 -5.46
C GLU A 141 6.11 -12.07 -4.69
N LEU A 142 5.21 -11.41 -5.40
CA LEU A 142 4.00 -10.83 -4.82
C LEU A 142 2.96 -11.91 -4.59
N TRP A 143 2.44 -12.01 -3.36
CA TRP A 143 1.40 -13.00 -3.02
C TRP A 143 0.03 -12.38 -2.89
N ASN A 144 -0.06 -11.22 -2.25
CA ASN A 144 -1.33 -10.55 -2.00
C ASN A 144 -1.18 -9.03 -2.00
N LEU A 145 -2.25 -8.33 -2.39
CA LEU A 145 -2.40 -6.89 -2.25
C LEU A 145 -3.24 -6.58 -1.02
N LEU A 146 -2.74 -5.68 -0.17
CA LEU A 146 -3.44 -5.17 1.00
C LEU A 146 -4.28 -3.96 0.58
N ILE A 147 -5.58 -4.00 0.92
CA ILE A 147 -6.58 -3.03 0.47
C ILE A 147 -7.39 -2.54 1.68
N GLY A 148 -8.01 -1.36 1.56
CA GLY A 148 -8.95 -0.84 2.55
C GLY A 148 -8.29 -0.51 3.90
N ASP A 149 -8.91 -0.96 4.98
CA ASP A 149 -8.53 -0.61 6.35
C ASP A 149 -7.20 -1.22 6.80
N GLU A 150 -6.85 -2.41 6.28
CA GLU A 150 -5.58 -3.07 6.60
C GLU A 150 -4.40 -2.25 6.08
N LYS A 151 -4.47 -1.85 4.81
CA LYS A 151 -3.48 -0.96 4.20
C LYS A 151 -3.35 0.34 4.98
N ARG A 152 -4.48 0.96 5.35
CA ARG A 152 -4.47 2.20 6.13
C ARG A 152 -3.78 2.02 7.49
N SER A 153 -4.08 0.91 8.17
CA SER A 153 -3.51 0.61 9.49
C SER A 153 -1.99 0.42 9.44
N ILE A 154 -1.48 -0.25 8.41
CA ILE A 154 -0.04 -0.47 8.23
C ILE A 154 0.67 0.84 7.90
N LEU A 155 0.11 1.66 7.01
CA LEU A 155 0.68 2.96 6.66
C LEU A 155 0.69 3.93 7.86
N GLU A 156 -0.39 3.97 8.65
CA GLU A 156 -0.45 4.80 9.85
C GLU A 156 0.55 4.31 10.91
N LYS A 157 0.67 2.98 11.09
CA LYS A 157 1.69 2.40 11.98
C LYS A 157 3.10 2.79 11.54
N ALA A 158 3.43 2.63 10.26
CA ALA A 158 4.74 2.99 9.74
C ALA A 158 5.02 4.50 9.86
N ARG A 159 3.98 5.34 9.70
CA ARG A 159 4.07 6.79 9.94
C ARG A 159 4.37 7.11 11.41
N LEU A 160 3.68 6.45 12.34
CA LEU A 160 3.91 6.61 13.78
C LEU A 160 5.30 6.13 14.20
N MET A 161 5.84 5.13 13.50
CA MET A 161 7.21 4.64 13.69
C MET A 161 8.28 5.55 13.07
N GLY A 162 7.89 6.63 12.39
CA GLY A 162 8.82 7.60 11.82
C GLY A 162 9.48 7.14 10.52
N ALA A 163 8.85 6.23 9.76
CA ALA A 163 9.41 5.76 8.50
C ALA A 163 9.61 6.91 7.48
N ALA A 164 10.86 7.15 7.09
CA ALA A 164 11.23 8.26 6.19
C ALA A 164 10.82 8.03 4.72
N GLY A 165 10.59 6.78 4.32
CA GLY A 165 10.25 6.39 2.95
C GLY A 165 8.76 6.39 2.59
N LEU A 166 7.90 6.94 3.45
CA LEU A 166 6.46 6.94 3.21
C LEU A 166 6.00 8.13 2.35
N PRO A 167 5.06 7.92 1.43
CA PRO A 167 4.44 9.01 0.68
C PRO A 167 3.53 9.87 1.58
N PRO A 168 3.23 11.11 1.16
CA PRO A 168 2.24 11.95 1.81
C PRO A 168 0.89 11.24 1.94
N THR A 169 0.15 11.52 3.02
CA THR A 169 -1.16 10.88 3.30
C THR A 169 -2.19 11.08 2.19
N THR A 170 -2.07 12.16 1.40
CA THR A 170 -2.91 12.46 0.24
C THR A 170 -2.70 11.50 -0.91
N GLU A 171 -1.51 10.89 -1.03
CA GLU A 171 -1.15 9.99 -2.12
C GLU A 171 -1.39 8.52 -1.82
N TRP A 172 -1.61 8.16 -0.55
CA TRP A 172 -1.84 6.78 -0.11
C TRP A 172 -2.86 6.00 -0.95
N PRO A 173 -3.96 6.59 -1.47
CA PRO A 173 -4.89 5.87 -2.33
C PRO A 173 -4.26 5.34 -3.63
N ARG A 174 -3.27 6.05 -4.20
CA ARG A 174 -2.62 5.70 -5.48
C ARG A 174 -1.53 4.65 -5.32
N TRP A 175 -0.90 4.60 -4.16
CA TRP A 175 0.13 3.63 -3.85
C TRP A 175 -0.49 2.27 -3.51
N GLN A 176 0.12 1.18 -3.93
CA GLN A 176 -0.34 -0.16 -3.58
C GLN A 176 0.51 -0.70 -2.43
N LEU A 177 -0.07 -1.53 -1.57
CA LEU A 177 0.65 -2.20 -0.49
C LEU A 177 0.53 -3.69 -0.74
N ALA A 178 1.63 -4.41 -0.67
CA ALA A 178 1.68 -5.82 -0.99
C ALA A 178 2.42 -6.60 0.08
N THR A 179 2.10 -7.89 0.14
CA THR A 179 2.86 -8.87 0.89
C THR A 179 3.37 -9.92 -0.09
N GLY A 180 4.62 -10.30 0.08
CA GLY A 180 5.30 -11.30 -0.74
C GLY A 180 6.47 -11.93 0.00
N ALA A 181 7.22 -12.80 -0.64
CA ALA A 181 8.44 -13.35 -0.06
C ALA A 181 9.61 -13.30 -1.05
N PRO A 182 10.86 -13.21 -0.54
CA PRO A 182 12.05 -13.33 -1.37
C PRO A 182 12.03 -14.59 -2.22
N VAL A 183 12.45 -14.47 -3.47
CA VAL A 183 12.54 -15.61 -4.38
C VAL A 183 13.59 -16.60 -3.85
N GLY A 184 13.15 -17.81 -3.49
CA GLY A 184 13.99 -18.84 -2.89
C GLY A 184 13.91 -18.92 -1.36
N ASP A 185 13.23 -17.99 -0.69
CA ASP A 185 12.94 -18.06 0.75
C ASP A 185 11.48 -17.65 1.04
N ASN A 186 10.59 -18.63 1.04
CA ASN A 186 9.16 -18.43 1.31
C ASN A 186 8.85 -18.31 2.82
N HIS A 187 9.83 -18.42 3.71
CA HIS A 187 9.59 -18.39 5.16
C HIS A 187 9.60 -16.98 5.74
N GLN A 188 10.02 -15.98 4.96
CA GLN A 188 10.10 -14.58 5.38
C GLN A 188 9.17 -13.71 4.55
N PRO A 189 7.87 -13.61 4.92
CA PRO A 189 6.98 -12.68 4.27
C PRO A 189 7.41 -11.24 4.56
N ILE A 190 7.45 -10.43 3.52
CA ILE A 190 7.81 -9.01 3.56
C ILE A 190 6.60 -8.23 3.07
N THR A 191 6.19 -7.24 3.87
CA THR A 191 5.23 -6.23 3.43
C THR A 191 6.01 -5.08 2.81
N PHE A 192 5.62 -4.69 1.60
CA PHE A 192 6.28 -3.64 0.84
C PHE A 192 5.29 -2.77 0.08
N LEU A 193 5.72 -1.54 -0.15
CA LEU A 193 4.96 -0.49 -0.79
C LEU A 193 5.32 -0.44 -2.28
N ILE A 194 4.30 -0.35 -3.13
CA ILE A 194 4.42 -0.32 -4.58
C ILE A 194 4.06 1.07 -5.09
N PRO A 195 5.00 1.79 -5.74
CA PRO A 195 4.75 3.08 -6.36
C PRO A 195 3.66 2.99 -7.45
N PRO A 196 2.91 4.07 -7.71
CA PRO A 196 1.90 4.10 -8.76
C PRO A 196 2.49 3.87 -10.17
N ASP A 197 3.78 4.14 -10.36
CA ASP A 197 4.48 4.00 -11.64
C ASP A 197 4.64 2.53 -12.08
N PHE A 198 4.49 1.58 -11.15
CA PHE A 198 4.49 0.15 -11.44
C PHE A 198 3.19 -0.33 -12.11
N GLY A 199 2.16 0.51 -12.15
CA GLY A 199 0.85 0.12 -12.65
C GLY A 199 0.15 -0.89 -11.76
N ARG A 200 -0.60 -1.81 -12.36
CA ARG A 200 -1.38 -2.84 -11.63
C ARG A 200 -0.55 -4.13 -11.54
N MET A 201 0.00 -4.40 -10.36
CA MET A 201 0.64 -5.67 -10.07
C MET A 201 -0.40 -6.72 -9.65
N LYS A 202 -0.13 -7.98 -9.95
CA LYS A 202 -0.97 -9.13 -9.59
C LYS A 202 -0.17 -10.13 -8.77
N SER A 203 -0.87 -11.01 -8.06
CA SER A 203 -0.23 -12.16 -7.41
C SER A 203 0.53 -13.02 -8.43
N GLY A 204 1.75 -13.40 -8.07
CA GLY A 204 2.70 -14.10 -8.94
C GLY A 204 3.65 -13.18 -9.71
N ASP A 205 3.40 -11.86 -9.73
CA ASP A 205 4.34 -10.90 -10.31
C ASP A 205 5.57 -10.74 -9.40
N TYR A 206 6.69 -10.37 -10.00
CA TYR A 206 7.93 -10.12 -9.26
C TYR A 206 8.19 -8.63 -9.13
N ALA A 207 8.81 -8.23 -8.02
CA ALA A 207 9.32 -6.88 -7.81
C ALA A 207 10.69 -6.95 -7.13
N VAL A 208 11.54 -5.99 -7.45
CA VAL A 208 12.76 -5.75 -6.68
C VAL A 208 12.42 -4.74 -5.58
N VAL A 209 12.42 -5.25 -4.36
CA VAL A 209 12.05 -4.52 -3.15
C VAL A 209 13.31 -4.10 -2.41
N GLU A 210 13.39 -2.81 -2.11
CA GLU A 210 14.34 -2.27 -1.16
C GLU A 210 13.85 -2.60 0.25
N VAL A 211 14.60 -3.49 0.92
CA VAL A 211 14.37 -3.86 2.30
C VAL A 211 14.96 -2.78 3.17
N ALA A 212 14.06 -2.08 3.87
CA ALA A 212 14.36 -0.93 4.70
C ALA A 212 14.73 -1.36 6.14
N GLY A 213 15.30 -0.45 6.92
CA GLY A 213 15.75 -0.74 8.29
C GLY A 213 14.61 -1.03 9.27
N ALA A 214 14.96 -1.41 10.49
CA ALA A 214 13.96 -1.70 11.52
C ALA A 214 13.03 -0.49 11.78
N GLY A 215 11.75 -0.66 11.48
CA GLY A 215 10.72 0.37 11.65
C GLY A 215 10.36 1.16 10.38
N GLU A 216 11.05 0.88 9.27
CA GLU A 216 10.70 1.42 7.97
C GLU A 216 9.80 0.45 7.18
N LEU A 217 9.07 0.99 6.21
CA LEU A 217 8.28 0.21 5.27
C LEU A 217 9.13 -0.06 4.01
N ASN A 218 9.23 -1.32 3.60
CA ASN A 218 9.96 -1.71 2.41
C ASN A 218 9.30 -1.12 1.16
N VAL A 219 10.08 -0.78 0.12
CA VAL A 219 9.56 -0.12 -1.09
C VAL A 219 10.02 -0.84 -2.35
N ALA A 220 9.10 -1.14 -3.26
CA ALA A 220 9.44 -1.64 -4.58
C ALA A 220 10.11 -0.53 -5.40
N ARG A 221 11.31 -0.81 -5.91
CA ARG A 221 12.10 0.14 -6.73
C ARG A 221 12.10 -0.21 -8.20
N TYR A 222 12.09 -1.50 -8.52
CA TYR A 222 12.03 -1.95 -9.91
C TYR A 222 10.97 -3.04 -10.12
N PRO A 223 10.24 -3.01 -11.25
CA PRO A 223 9.41 -4.13 -11.65
C PRO A 223 10.31 -5.34 -11.94
N GLY A 224 9.92 -6.50 -11.42
CA GLY A 224 10.58 -7.77 -11.72
C GLY A 224 9.94 -8.36 -12.96
N HIS A 225 10.56 -8.12 -14.12
CA HIS A 225 10.24 -8.85 -15.34
C HIS A 225 10.74 -10.31 -15.25
#